data_AF-A0A518JYA6-F1
#
_entry.id   AF-A0A518JYA6-F1
#
_cell.length_a   1.000
_cell.length_b   1.000
_cell.length_c   1.000
_cell.angle_alpha   90.00
_cell.angle_beta   90.00
_cell.angle_gamma   90.00
#
_symmetry.space_group_name_H-M   'P 1'
#
loop_
_entity.id
_entity.type
_entity.pdbx_description
1 polymer ?
#
loop_
_entity_poly.entity_id
_entity_poly.type
_entity_poly.pdbx_seq_one_letter_code
_entity_poly.pdbx_strand_id
1 'polypeptide(L)' 'MEPRIVDQVERQIEAALAKLFEQPSHASLPLHPSRKTLHLMAKAAATVFETAVENRPRDKGMRAD' A
#
# COMPACT_ATOMS: atom_id res chain seq x y z
N MET A 1 7.62 3.59 -10.75
CA MET A 1 8.56 2.56 -10.23
C MET A 1 8.75 1.47 -11.27
N GLU A 2 9.76 0.60 -11.14
CA GLU A 2 9.85 -0.59 -12.01
C GLU A 2 8.68 -1.55 -11.71
N PRO A 3 8.01 -2.16 -12.71
CA PRO A 3 6.86 -3.03 -12.49
C PRO A 3 7.11 -4.17 -11.48
N ARG A 4 8.34 -4.71 -11.47
CA ARG A 4 8.76 -5.74 -10.51
C ARG A 4 8.76 -5.25 -9.06
N ILE A 5 9.09 -3.97 -8.84
CA ILE A 5 9.08 -3.35 -7.50
C ILE A 5 7.64 -3.17 -7.04
N VAL A 6 6.74 -2.76 -7.93
CA VAL A 6 5.30 -2.60 -7.62
C VAL A 6 4.70 -3.95 -7.20
N ASP A 7 4.94 -5.00 -7.98
CA ASP A 7 4.48 -6.36 -7.66
C ASP A 7 5.00 -6.83 -6.28
N GLN A 8 6.24 -6.50 -5.95
CA GLN A 8 6.83 -6.86 -4.66
C GLN A 8 6.16 -6.09 -3.51
N VAL A 9 5.95 -4.78 -3.67
CA VAL A 9 5.28 -3.94 -2.68
C VAL A 9 3.84 -4.38 -2.48
N GLU A 10 3.09 -4.66 -3.55
CA GLU A 10 1.73 -5.19 -3.48
C GLU A 10 1.69 -6.50 -2.66
N ARG A 11 2.59 -7.46 -2.93
CA ARG A 11 2.64 -8.72 -2.16
C ARG A 11 2.96 -8.51 -0.69
N GLN A 12 3.86 -7.56 -0.38
CA GLN A 12 4.20 -7.24 1.00
C GLN A 12 3.02 -6.61 1.74
N ILE A 13 2.29 -5.71 1.09
CA ILE A 13 1.08 -5.10 1.64
C ILE A 13 -0.02 -6.15 1.83
N GLU A 14 -0.25 -7.02 0.84
CA GLU A 14 -1.24 -8.10 0.94
C GLU A 14 -0.94 -9.02 2.13
N ALA A 15 0.33 -9.42 2.30
CA ALA A 15 0.77 -10.24 3.43
C ALA A 15 0.64 -9.51 4.78
N ALA A 16 0.93 -8.20 4.82
CA ALA A 16 0.77 -7.41 6.03
C ALA A 16 -0.70 -7.27 6.44
N LEU A 17 -1.60 -7.04 5.47
CA LEU A 17 -3.03 -6.97 5.70
C LEU A 17 -3.59 -8.32 6.16
N ALA A 18 -3.18 -9.44 5.54
CA ALA A 18 -3.59 -10.77 5.96
C ALA A 18 -3.24 -11.02 7.44
N LYS A 19 -1.99 -10.74 7.83
CA LYS A 19 -1.54 -10.85 9.23
C LYS A 19 -2.32 -9.96 10.19
N LEU A 20 -2.70 -8.76 9.75
CA LEU A 20 -3.49 -7.83 10.56
C LEU A 20 -4.89 -8.40 10.82
N PHE A 21 -5.57 -8.89 9.80
CA PHE A 21 -6.91 -9.46 9.96
C PHE A 21 -6.94 -10.84 10.64
N GLU A 22 -5.80 -11.54 10.69
CA GLU A 22 -5.65 -12.78 11.47
C GLU A 22 -5.48 -12.52 12.99
N GLN A 23 -5.24 -11.28 13.43
CA GLN A 23 -5.06 -11.01 14.86
C GLN A 23 -6.37 -11.21 15.63
N PRO A 24 -6.32 -11.72 16.89
CA PRO A 24 -7.51 -11.97 17.70
C PRO A 24 -8.39 -10.73 17.93
N SER A 25 -7.80 -9.54 17.95
CA SER A 25 -8.48 -8.25 18.04
C SER A 25 -9.42 -7.97 16.87
N HIS A 26 -9.20 -8.62 15.73
CA HIS A 26 -10.02 -8.49 14.53
C HIS A 26 -11.01 -9.64 14.35
N ALA A 27 -10.96 -10.68 15.20
CA ALA A 27 -11.92 -11.78 15.20
C ALA A 27 -13.36 -11.32 15.51
N SER A 28 -13.52 -10.18 16.20
CA SER A 28 -14.82 -9.56 16.48
C SER A 28 -15.38 -8.77 15.29
N LEU A 29 -14.65 -8.63 14.19
CA LEU A 29 -15.16 -7.94 13.01
C LEU A 29 -16.22 -8.83 12.34
N PRO A 30 -17.41 -8.28 12.05
CA PRO A 30 -18.52 -9.05 11.47
C PRO A 30 -18.20 -9.60 10.08
N LEU A 31 -17.17 -9.06 9.41
CA LEU A 31 -16.73 -9.47 8.09
C LEU A 31 -15.21 -9.53 8.03
N HIS A 32 -14.70 -10.63 7.48
CA HIS A 32 -13.28 -10.78 7.16
C HIS A 32 -13.09 -10.59 5.65
N PRO A 33 -12.08 -9.83 5.22
CA PRO A 33 -11.82 -9.61 3.80
C PRO A 33 -11.42 -10.93 3.13
N SER A 34 -11.98 -11.19 1.95
CA SER A 34 -11.53 -12.29 1.11
C SER A 34 -10.11 -12.05 0.61
N ARG A 35 -9.43 -13.10 0.14
CA ARG A 35 -8.13 -12.96 -0.55
C ARG A 35 -8.18 -11.96 -1.71
N LYS A 36 -9.27 -11.96 -2.49
CA LYS A 36 -9.46 -11.00 -3.59
C LYS A 36 -9.58 -9.56 -3.08
N THR A 37 -10.24 -9.37 -1.94
CA THR A 37 -10.36 -8.07 -1.28
C THR A 37 -9.00 -7.57 -0.81
N LEU A 38 -8.22 -8.42 -0.12
CA LEU A 38 -6.86 -8.08 0.33
C LEU A 38 -5.95 -7.71 -0.84
N HIS A 39 -6.02 -8.45 -1.94
CA HIS A 39 -5.29 -8.15 -3.16
C HIS A 39 -5.63 -6.76 -3.73
N LEU A 40 -6.92 -6.42 -3.82
CA LEU A 40 -7.36 -5.10 -4.30
C LEU A 40 -6.94 -3.97 -3.35
N MET A 41 -6.99 -4.20 -2.04
CA MET A 41 -6.49 -3.23 -1.06
C MET A 41 -5.00 -2.98 -1.22
N ALA A 42 -4.20 -4.03 -1.46
CA ALA A 42 -2.77 -3.91 -1.69
C ALA A 42 -2.46 -3.08 -2.95
N LYS A 43 -3.18 -3.34 -4.05
CA LYS A 43 -3.07 -2.53 -5.28
C LYS A 43 -3.40 -1.07 -5.03
N ALA A 44 -4.53 -0.79 -4.37
CA ALA A 44 -4.94 0.58 -4.07
C ALA A 44 -3.91 1.32 -3.20
N ALA A 45 -3.37 0.65 -2.17
CA ALA A 45 -2.34 1.22 -1.31
C ALA A 45 -1.04 1.51 -2.08
N ALA A 46 -0.60 0.59 -2.95
CA ALA A 46 0.56 0.80 -3.80
C ALA A 46 0.36 2.02 -4.73
N THR A 47 -0.79 2.12 -5.40
CA THR A 47 -1.12 3.26 -6.26
C THR A 47 -1.12 4.59 -5.51
N VAL A 48 -1.69 4.64 -4.29
CA VAL A 48 -1.66 5.86 -3.46
C VAL A 48 -0.23 6.25 -3.13
N PHE A 49 0.63 5.29 -2.78
CA PHE A 49 2.03 5.55 -2.49
C PHE A 49 2.78 6.07 -3.72
N GLU A 50 2.60 5.43 -4.89
CA GLU A 50 3.19 5.89 -6.14
C GLU A 50 2.77 7.33 -6.47
N THR A 51 1.46 7.60 -6.37
CA THR A 51 0.89 8.93 -6.62
C THR A 51 1.47 9.96 -5.64
N ALA A 52 1.64 9.61 -4.37
CA ALA A 52 2.22 10.49 -3.36
C ALA A 52 3.71 10.76 -3.59
N VAL A 53 4.47 9.77 -4.05
CA VAL A 53 5.89 9.91 -4.41
C VAL A 53 6.05 10.80 -5.64
N GLU A 54 5.22 10.60 -6.66
CA GLU A 54 5.23 11.40 -7.89
C GLU A 54 4.79 12.85 -7.66
N ASN A 55 3.77 13.06 -6.83
CA ASN A 55 3.25 14.38 -6.49
C ASN A 55 4.02 15.07 -5.37
N ARG A 56 5.07 14.46 -4.82
CA ARG A 56 5.86 15.09 -3.78
C ARG A 56 6.46 16.38 -4.35
N PRO A 57 6.18 17.56 -3.76
CA PRO A 57 6.77 18.80 -4.25
C PRO A 57 8.28 18.59 -4.21
N ARG A 58 8.93 18.61 -5.39
CA ARG A 58 10.38 18.73 -5.46
C ARG A 58 10.67 20.01 -4.71
N ASP A 59 11.25 19.87 -3.53
CA ASP A 59 11.77 20.99 -2.78
C ASP A 59 12.72 21.70 -3.74
N LYS A 60 12.26 22.85 -4.28
CA LYS A 60 13.03 23.67 -5.21
C LYS A 60 14.10 24.34 -4.37
N GLY A 61 15.14 23.58 -4.05
CA GLY A 61 16.37 24.08 -3.47
C GLY A 61 16.99 25.10 -4.41
N MET A 62 17.15 26.31 -3.88
CA MET A 62 17.90 27.46 -4.37
C MET A 62 17.53 28.08 -5.71
N ARG A 63 16.79 29.20 -5.63
CA ARG A 63 17.21 30.41 -6.35
C ARG A 63 18.66 30.69 -5.95
N ALA A 64 19.57 30.58 -6.90
CA ALA A 64 20.86 31.27 -6.84
C ALA A 64 20.60 32.64 -7.47
N ASP A 65 20.42 33.65 -6.62
CA ASP A 65 20.58 35.05 -7.00
C ASP A 65 22.09 35.39 -6.99
#